data_AF-A0A3C1UU30-F1
#
_entry.id   AF-A0A3C1UU30-F1
#
_cell.length_a   1.000
_cell.length_b   1.000
_cell.length_c   1.000
_cell.angle_alpha   90.00
_cell.angle_beta   90.00
_cell.angle_gamma   90.00
#
_symmetry.space_group_name_H-M   'P 1'
#
loop_
_entity.id
_entity.type
_entity.pdbx_description
1 polymer ?
#
loop_
_entity_poly.entity_id
_entity_poly.type
_entity_poly.pdbx_seq_one_letter_code
_entity_poly.pdbx_strand_id
1 'polypeptide(L)'
;MRQEQSLRTNDGAEDVIRQYAAMVYRLAFARSGTKDDADEIFQEVFFRYLKNQPVFESEEHCKAWLIRVTINCSRKLWSSAWRVTFSPESQQSKD
;
A
#
# COMPACT_ATOMS: atom_id res chain seq x y z
N MET A 1 -12.25 7.12 21.63
CA MET A 1 -11.46 6.02 22.21
C MET A 1 -10.50 5.51 21.15
N ARG A 2 -9.21 5.84 21.33
CA ARG A 2 -8.12 5.43 20.45
C ARG A 2 -7.76 4.00 20.89
N GLN A 3 -8.05 3.00 20.06
CA GLN A 3 -7.71 1.62 20.42
C GLN A 3 -6.20 1.44 20.37
N GLU A 4 -5.58 1.33 21.55
CA GLU A 4 -4.26 0.74 21.75
C GLU A 4 -4.34 -0.74 21.37
N GLN A 5 -3.96 -1.07 20.14
CA GLN A 5 -3.68 -2.45 19.78
C GLN A 5 -2.33 -2.84 20.37
N SER A 6 -2.43 -3.44 21.55
CA SER A 6 -1.49 -4.38 22.18
C SER A 6 -0.50 -5.00 21.20
N LEU A 7 0.79 -4.92 21.55
CA LEU A 7 1.94 -5.59 20.92
C LEU A 7 1.78 -7.12 20.98
N ARG A 8 0.82 -7.67 20.24
CA ARG A 8 0.75 -9.10 19.97
C ARG A 8 1.60 -9.34 18.74
N THR A 9 2.82 -9.82 18.97
CA THR A 9 3.66 -10.40 17.92
C THR A 9 2.86 -11.52 17.26
N ASN A 10 2.34 -11.22 16.08
CA ASN A 10 1.79 -12.22 15.18
C ASN A 10 3.01 -12.79 14.44
N ASP A 11 3.73 -13.70 15.08
CA ASP A 11 5.01 -14.23 14.59
C ASP A 11 4.89 -14.69 13.12
N GLY A 12 3.76 -15.28 12.74
CA GLY A 12 3.47 -15.68 11.36
C GLY A 12 3.28 -14.51 10.38
N ALA A 13 2.78 -13.36 10.84
CA ALA A 13 2.69 -12.17 9.99
C ALA A 13 4.05 -11.54 9.74
N GLU A 14 4.93 -11.53 10.74
CA GLU A 14 6.31 -11.05 10.55
C GLU A 14 7.05 -11.89 9.52
N ASP A 15 6.89 -13.22 9.55
CA ASP A 15 7.51 -14.12 8.58
C ASP A 15 7.03 -13.84 7.15
N VAL A 16 5.71 -13.66 6.96
CA VAL A 16 5.13 -13.29 5.67
C VAL A 16 5.65 -11.93 5.20
N ILE A 17 5.74 -10.94 6.09
CA ILE A 17 6.29 -9.63 5.76
C ILE A 17 7.76 -9.78 5.33
N ARG A 18 8.59 -10.49 6.09
CA ARG A 18 10.00 -10.70 5.77
C ARG A 18 10.17 -11.42 4.44
N GLN A 19 9.36 -12.44 4.17
CA GLN A 19 9.40 -13.24 2.95
C GLN A 19 9.05 -12.40 1.70
N TYR A 20 8.04 -11.53 1.79
CA TYR A 20 7.53 -10.83 0.61
C TYR A 20 7.90 -9.35 0.52
N ALA A 21 8.54 -8.75 1.54
CA ALA A 21 8.89 -7.33 1.56
C ALA A 21 9.64 -6.90 0.29
N ALA A 22 10.69 -7.62 -0.09
CA ALA A 22 11.47 -7.28 -1.29
C ALA A 22 10.67 -7.43 -2.59
N MET A 23 9.72 -8.37 -2.66
CA MET A 23 8.85 -8.54 -3.83
C MET A 23 7.86 -7.38 -3.94
N VAL A 24 7.16 -7.07 -2.84
CA VAL A 24 6.17 -5.98 -2.78
C VAL A 24 6.84 -4.65 -3.08
N TYR A 25 7.99 -4.37 -2.46
CA TYR A 25 8.72 -3.11 -2.67
C TYR A 25 9.20 -2.95 -4.11
N ARG A 26 9.79 -3.99 -4.72
CA ARG A 26 10.21 -3.92 -6.14
C ARG A 26 9.03 -3.69 -7.07
N LEU A 27 7.89 -4.33 -6.81
CA LEU A 27 6.68 -4.14 -7.61
C LEU A 27 6.09 -2.74 -7.42
N ALA A 28 6.07 -2.22 -6.20
CA ALA A 28 5.64 -0.86 -5.90
C ALA A 28 6.52 0.15 -6.65
N PHE A 29 7.84 0.06 -6.51
CA PHE A 29 8.80 0.95 -7.16
C PHE A 29 8.71 0.89 -8.69
N ALA A 30 8.61 -0.31 -9.28
CA ALA A 30 8.43 -0.47 -10.72
C ALA A 30 7.14 0.19 -11.25
N ARG A 31 6.14 0.38 -10.38
CA ARG A 31 4.84 0.97 -10.75
C ARG A 31 4.69 2.44 -10.38
N SER A 32 5.43 2.95 -9.40
CA SER A 32 5.40 4.34 -8.99
C SER A 32 6.49 5.19 -9.65
N GLY A 33 7.68 4.64 -9.85
CA GLY A 33 8.83 5.35 -10.42
C GLY A 33 9.58 6.25 -9.44
N THR A 34 9.05 6.48 -8.23
CA THR A 34 9.73 7.22 -7.16
C THR A 34 9.81 6.39 -5.88
N LYS A 35 10.79 6.70 -5.03
CA LYS A 35 10.95 6.06 -3.73
C LYS A 35 9.77 6.39 -2.80
N ASP A 36 9.40 7.67 -2.71
CA ASP A 36 8.38 8.12 -1.76
C ASP A 36 7.03 7.45 -2.02
N ASP A 37 6.62 7.38 -3.29
CA ASP A 37 5.40 6.69 -3.69
C ASP A 37 5.48 5.16 -3.47
N ALA A 38 6.68 4.58 -3.66
CA ALA A 38 6.89 3.16 -3.42
C ALA A 38 6.78 2.83 -1.93
N ASP A 39 7.35 3.67 -1.06
CA ASP A 39 7.25 3.57 0.39
C ASP A 39 5.78 3.69 0.85
N GLU A 40 5.01 4.62 0.30
CA GLU A 40 3.58 4.76 0.60
C GLU A 40 2.78 3.51 0.21
N ILE A 41 2.99 3.00 -1.01
CA ILE A 41 2.32 1.78 -1.50
C ILE A 41 2.73 0.58 -0.62
N PHE A 42 4.01 0.43 -0.33
CA PHE A 42 4.54 -0.66 0.49
C PHE A 42 3.91 -0.67 1.88
N GLN A 43 3.88 0.48 2.55
CA GLN A 43 3.29 0.64 3.87
C GLN A 43 1.80 0.30 3.85
N GLU A 44 1.04 0.81 2.86
CA GLU A 44 -0.39 0.54 2.74
C GLU A 44 -0.70 -0.95 2.48
N VAL A 45 0.11 -1.65 1.68
CA VAL A 45 -0.06 -3.09 1.43
C VAL A 45 0.06 -3.89 2.73
N PHE A 46 1.13 -3.67 3.49
CA PHE A 46 1.36 -4.42 4.73
C PHE A 46 0.44 -3.96 5.88
N PHE A 47 0.04 -2.69 5.89
CA PHE A 47 -1.01 -2.22 6.79
C PHE A 47 -2.34 -2.96 6.54
N ARG A 48 -2.75 -3.12 5.28
CA ARG A 48 -3.95 -3.90 4.93
C ARG A 48 -3.83 -5.37 5.29
N TYR A 49 -2.64 -5.95 5.14
CA TYR A 49 -2.37 -7.32 5.54
C TYR A 49 -2.56 -7.51 7.05
N LEU A 50 -1.89 -6.69 7.86
CA LEU A 50 -1.97 -6.74 9.32
C LEU A 50 -3.37 -6.43 9.85
N LYS A 51 -4.06 -5.48 9.23
CA LYS A 51 -5.41 -5.07 9.62
C LYS A 51 -6.47 -6.12 9.32
N ASN A 52 -6.43 -6.71 8.13
CA ASN A 52 -7.48 -7.60 7.65
C ASN A 52 -7.20 -9.08 7.96
N GLN A 53 -5.95 -9.43 8.26
CA GLN A 53 -5.50 -10.80 8.57
C GLN A 53 -6.12 -11.86 7.64
N PRO A 54 -5.94 -11.71 6.31
CA PRO A 54 -6.55 -12.61 5.35
C PRO A 54 -6.08 -14.05 5.57
N VAL A 55 -7.01 -14.99 5.46
CA VAL A 55 -6.71 -16.43 5.45
C VAL A 55 -6.33 -16.84 4.03
N PHE A 56 -5.22 -17.55 3.88
CA PHE A 56 -4.73 -18.04 2.60
C PHE A 56 -4.75 -19.57 2.57
N GLU A 57 -5.11 -20.11 1.42
CA GLU A 57 -5.17 -21.56 1.17
C GLU A 57 -3.79 -22.13 0.82
N SER A 58 -2.89 -21.30 0.27
CA SER A 58 -1.52 -21.67 -0.07
C SER A 58 -0.58 -20.46 -0.11
N GLU A 59 0.72 -20.72 -0.25
CA GLU A 59 1.74 -19.70 -0.48
C GLU A 59 1.44 -18.89 -1.75
N GLU A 60 1.05 -19.55 -2.84
CA GLU A 60 0.68 -18.91 -4.11
C GLU A 60 -0.52 -17.99 -3.95
N HIS A 61 -1.52 -18.37 -3.12
CA HIS A 61 -2.66 -17.50 -2.82
C HIS A 61 -2.19 -16.25 -2.06
N CYS A 62 -1.33 -16.40 -1.05
CA CYS A 62 -0.74 -15.26 -0.33
C CYS A 62 -0.01 -14.31 -1.29
N LYS A 63 0.87 -14.85 -2.13
CA LYS A 63 1.63 -14.10 -3.13
C LYS A 63 0.71 -13.39 -4.12
N ALA A 64 -0.30 -14.07 -4.66
CA ALA A 64 -1.27 -13.49 -5.59
C ALA A 64 -2.06 -12.34 -4.95
N TRP A 65 -2.45 -12.50 -3.68
CA TRP A 65 -3.10 -11.46 -2.91
C TRP A 65 -2.21 -10.22 -2.76
N LEU A 66 -0.95 -10.39 -2.34
CA LEU A 66 0.01 -9.29 -2.17
C LEU A 66 0.26 -8.53 -3.48
N ILE A 67 0.45 -9.25 -4.59
CA ILE A 67 0.61 -8.66 -5.92
C ILE A 67 -0.64 -7.83 -6.29
N ARG A 68 -1.83 -8.40 -6.10
CA ARG A 68 -3.09 -7.72 -6.43
C ARG A 68 -3.31 -6.46 -5.59
N VAL A 69 -3.04 -6.52 -4.29
CA VAL A 69 -3.15 -5.35 -3.41
C VAL A 69 -2.14 -4.28 -3.81
N THR A 70 -0.89 -4.65 -4.11
CA THR A 70 0.13 -3.70 -4.58
C THR A 70 -0.30 -2.97 -5.86
N ILE A 71 -0.82 -3.71 -6.84
CA ILE A 71 -1.33 -3.14 -8.09
C ILE A 71 -2.51 -2.19 -7.81
N ASN A 72 -3.43 -2.58 -6.94
CA ASN A 72 -4.58 -1.75 -6.58
C ASN A 72 -4.16 -0.47 -5.86
N CYS A 73 -3.21 -0.53 -4.93
CA CYS A 73 -2.65 0.65 -4.26
C CYS A 73 -1.95 1.57 -5.27
N SER A 74 -1.16 1.03 -6.19
CA SER A 74 -0.53 1.82 -7.26
C SER A 74 -1.58 2.54 -8.11
N ARG A 75 -2.65 1.85 -8.54
CA ARG A 75 -3.72 2.47 -9.33
C ARG A 75 -4.44 3.59 -8.57
N LYS A 76 -4.61 3.42 -7.25
CA LYS A 76 -5.21 4.44 -6.38
C LYS A 76 -4.32 5.69 -6.29
N LEU A 77 -3.00 5.51 -6.16
CA LEU A 77 -2.05 6.61 -6.14
C LEU A 77 -2.12 7.45 -7.43
N TRP A 78 -2.11 6.79 -8.60
CA TRP A 78 -2.25 7.48 -9.88
C TRP A 78 -3.59 8.22 -9.97
N SER A 79 -4.70 7.61 -9.55
CA SER A 79 -6.01 8.27 -9.59
C SER A 79 -6.18 9.41 -8.57
N SER A 80 -5.41 9.44 -7.49
CA SER A 80 -5.31 10.63 -6.63
C SER A 80 -4.41 11.71 -7.22
N ALA A 81 -3.27 11.35 -7.85
CA ALA A 81 -2.37 12.31 -8.47
C ALA A 81 -3.09 13.14 -9.54
N TRP A 82 -3.88 12.51 -10.42
CA TRP A 82 -4.68 13.21 -11.43
C TRP A 82 -5.77 14.13 -10.85
N ARG A 83 -6.23 13.88 -9.62
CA ARG A 83 -7.20 14.76 -8.94
C ARG A 83 -6.53 15.98 -8.31
N VAL A 84 -5.26 15.89 -7.92
CA VAL A 84 -4.51 17.04 -7.38
C VAL A 84 -4.05 17.97 -8.50
N THR A 85 -3.67 17.43 -9.66
CA THR A 85 -3.23 18.23 -10.82
C THR A 85 -4.35 19.08 -11.42
N PHE A 86 -5.61 18.69 -11.24
CA PHE A 86 -6.80 19.45 -11.67
C PHE A 86 -7.43 20.22 -10.50
N SER A 87 -6.66 21.07 -9.83
CA SER A 87 -7.23 22.12 -8.98
C SER A 87 -7.27 23.42 -9.77
N PRO A 88 -8.44 23.86 -10.30
CA PRO A 88 -8.56 25.14 -10.97
C PRO A 88 -8.62 26.26 -9.92
N GLU A 89 -7.51 26.54 -9.23
CA GLU A 89 -7.45 27.64 -8.24
C GLU A 89 -7.03 28.99 -8.87
N SER A 90 -6.84 29.06 -10.18
CA SER A 90 -6.34 30.29 -10.80
C SER A 90 -7.44 31.15 -11.40
N GLN A 91 -8.49 31.54 -10.64
CA GLN A 91 -9.27 32.77 -10.88
C GLN A 91 -10.08 33.16 -9.63
N GLN A 92 -9.63 34.16 -8.87
CA GLN A 92 -10.35 35.44 -8.67
C GLN A 92 -9.54 36.37 -7.74
N SER A 93 -8.56 37.08 -8.30
CA SER A 93 -8.25 38.44 -7.84
C SER A 93 -8.53 39.33 -9.03
N LYS A 94 -9.73 39.92 -9.06
CA LYS A 94 -10.03 41.07 -9.92
C LYS A 94 -10.15 42.27 -8.99
N ASP A 95 -9.41 43.31 -9.37
CA ASP A 95 -9.45 44.66 -8.82
C ASP A 95 -10.86 45.25 -8.72
#